data_AF-A0A8J7BNK4-F1
#
_entry.id   AF-A0A8J7BNK4-F1
#
_cell.length_a   1.000
_cell.length_b   1.000
_cell.length_c   1.000
_cell.angle_alpha   90.00
_cell.angle_beta   90.00
_cell.angle_gamma   90.00
#
_symmetry.space_group_name_H-M   'P 1'
#
loop_
_entity.id
_entity.type
_entity.pdbx_description
1 polymer ?
#
loop_
_entity_poly.entity_id
_entity_poly.type
_entity_poly.pdbx_seq_one_letter_code
_entity_poly.pdbx_strand_id
1 'polypeptide(L)'
;MGPAPSIVLAEAIMGDIDKKIATFTRDFTRWVDDIRIFFPSKEKAQFVLHELTRYLYGSHRLVLSDQKTRIITVEEFKEKYNKSEEKIEKEAILRGFDEYVCSKKVELSSHYLPFLEVDEGPSSIEDLKNDEKFKVVTAAYEELLQKILSERYLDIGLTRHLLRQASNYRYRNLVPIILNNFEKLLPVIREVIIYLNRVISEKQVQSYKNIFEFILSQKYIELPYINIWIFHFLQNKHFNKINLSINYDSIKRIREKALIAKRKGDTTWVKEYKDSLDVLGPWDKRAVLYTASILSRDEMTHWINLASARGDILDKAIASYLISGSVHHQLDK
;
A
#
# COMPACT_ATOMS: atom_id res chain seq x y z
N MET A 1 -4.62 10.54 -11.06
CA MET A 1 -3.40 10.15 -11.79
C MET A 1 -3.76 9.08 -12.81
N GLY A 2 -3.59 9.38 -14.09
CA GLY A 2 -3.86 8.46 -15.21
C GLY A 2 -2.75 7.40 -15.39
N PRO A 3 -2.83 6.56 -16.43
CA PRO A 3 -1.81 5.55 -16.74
C PRO A 3 -0.44 6.18 -17.01
N ALA A 4 0.66 5.49 -16.69
CA ALA A 4 2.02 6.03 -16.73
C ALA A 4 2.43 6.79 -18.01
N PRO A 5 2.02 6.37 -19.24
CA PRO A 5 2.34 7.12 -20.46
C PRO A 5 1.73 8.53 -20.53
N SER A 6 0.58 8.76 -19.90
CA SER A 6 -0.06 10.09 -19.92
C SER A 6 0.74 11.11 -19.11
N ILE A 7 1.50 10.67 -18.11
CA ILE A 7 2.33 11.54 -17.27
C ILE A 7 3.49 12.09 -18.11
N VAL A 8 4.16 11.23 -18.88
CA VAL A 8 5.29 11.63 -19.74
C VAL A 8 4.82 12.59 -20.84
N LEU A 9 3.66 12.33 -21.45
CA LEU A 9 3.11 13.21 -22.48
C LEU A 9 2.70 14.58 -21.92
N ALA A 10 2.08 14.59 -20.74
CA ALA A 10 1.76 15.84 -20.04
C ALA A 10 3.02 16.64 -19.72
N GLU A 11 4.07 15.97 -19.23
CA GLU A 11 5.35 16.60 -18.91
C GLU A 11 6.03 17.21 -20.14
N ALA A 12 5.96 16.53 -21.30
CA ALA A 12 6.49 17.05 -22.55
C ALA A 12 5.81 18.35 -23.00
N ILE A 13 4.47 18.44 -22.85
CA ILE A 13 3.69 19.65 -23.17
C ILE A 13 4.03 20.78 -22.17
N MET A 14 4.17 20.45 -20.88
CA MET A 14 4.52 21.42 -19.83
C MET A 14 5.93 21.98 -20.02
N GLY A 15 6.86 21.24 -20.63
CA GLY A 15 8.21 21.71 -20.91
C GLY A 15 8.27 22.97 -21.79
N ASP A 16 7.31 23.17 -22.70
CA ASP A 16 7.25 24.40 -23.51
C ASP A 16 6.70 25.59 -22.74
N ILE A 17 5.81 25.34 -21.76
CA ILE A 17 5.32 26.35 -20.83
C ILE A 17 6.45 26.78 -19.89
N ASP A 18 7.27 25.84 -19.41
CA ASP A 18 8.44 26.13 -18.59
C ASP A 18 9.45 27.03 -19.31
N LYS A 19 9.73 26.76 -20.60
CA LYS A 19 10.58 27.64 -21.43
C LYS A 19 9.99 29.04 -21.54
N LYS A 20 8.67 29.16 -21.68
CA LYS A 20 8.00 30.47 -21.74
C LYS A 20 8.12 31.20 -20.41
N ILE A 21 7.91 30.53 -19.28
CA ILE A 21 8.09 31.12 -17.95
C ILE A 21 9.54 31.59 -17.74
N ALA A 22 10.50 30.78 -18.18
CA ALA A 22 11.93 31.09 -18.12
C ALA A 22 12.34 32.36 -18.88
N THR A 23 11.52 32.84 -19.84
CA THR A 23 11.75 34.14 -20.49
C THR A 23 11.46 35.34 -19.59
N PHE A 24 10.61 35.16 -18.57
CA PHE A 24 10.22 36.21 -17.64
C PHE A 24 10.96 36.15 -16.30
N THR A 25 11.18 34.94 -15.78
CA THR A 25 11.86 34.72 -14.50
C THR A 25 12.45 33.32 -14.40
N ARG A 26 13.48 33.17 -13.58
CA ARG A 26 14.03 31.86 -13.19
C ARG A 26 13.49 31.38 -11.84
N ASP A 27 12.80 32.25 -11.11
CA ASP A 27 12.24 31.93 -9.79
C ASP A 27 10.83 31.36 -9.97
N PHE A 28 10.76 30.10 -10.35
CA PHE A 28 9.49 29.35 -10.39
C PHE A 28 9.69 27.90 -9.97
N THR A 29 8.63 27.29 -9.45
CA THR A 29 8.57 25.88 -9.12
C THR A 29 7.31 25.27 -9.72
N ARG A 30 7.45 24.08 -10.32
CA ARG A 30 6.34 23.34 -10.92
C ARG A 30 6.31 21.92 -10.37
N TRP A 31 5.11 21.45 -10.04
CA TRP A 31 4.83 20.06 -9.77
C TRP A 31 3.63 19.62 -10.60
N VAL A 32 3.87 18.87 -11.67
CA VAL A 32 2.84 18.47 -12.65
C VAL A 32 2.14 19.71 -13.24
N ASP A 33 0.87 19.95 -12.90
CA ASP A 33 0.02 21.06 -13.34
C ASP A 33 0.03 22.26 -12.38
N ASP A 34 0.55 22.08 -11.17
CA ASP A 34 0.67 23.16 -10.19
C ASP A 34 1.95 23.96 -10.43
N ILE A 35 1.79 25.21 -10.87
CA ILE A 35 2.89 26.15 -11.17
C ILE A 35 2.86 27.30 -10.17
N ARG A 36 4.02 27.62 -9.59
CA ARG A 36 4.23 28.77 -8.69
C ARG A 36 5.36 29.62 -9.25
N ILE A 37 5.07 30.89 -9.49
CA ILE A 37 6.02 31.83 -10.11
C ILE A 37 6.18 33.03 -9.17
N PHE A 38 7.43 33.40 -8.88
CA PHE A 38 7.75 34.46 -7.92
C PHE A 38 8.17 35.74 -8.65
N PHE A 39 7.59 36.86 -8.21
CA PHE A 39 7.91 38.20 -8.72
C PHE A 39 8.08 39.20 -7.58
N PRO A 40 8.96 40.20 -7.73
CA PRO A 40 9.19 41.22 -6.71
C PRO A 40 8.09 42.27 -6.62
N SER A 41 7.29 42.45 -7.69
CA SER A 41 6.18 43.40 -7.73
C SER A 41 4.91 42.76 -8.27
N LYS A 42 3.78 43.15 -7.69
CA LYS A 42 2.43 42.72 -8.11
C LYS A 42 2.14 43.09 -9.55
N GLU A 43 2.63 44.25 -10.01
CA GLU A 43 2.42 44.73 -11.39
C GLU A 43 3.08 43.79 -12.41
N LYS A 44 4.31 43.35 -12.12
CA LYS A 44 5.02 42.37 -12.95
C LYS A 44 4.30 41.01 -12.95
N ALA A 45 3.80 40.58 -11.79
CA ALA A 45 3.03 39.34 -11.70
C ALA A 45 1.74 39.38 -12.52
N GLN A 46 1.01 40.50 -12.49
CA GLN A 46 -0.19 40.71 -13.30
C GLN A 46 0.12 40.71 -14.80
N PHE A 47 1.17 41.42 -15.21
CA PHE A 47 1.62 41.45 -16.60
C PHE A 47 1.98 40.04 -17.11
N VAL A 48 2.77 39.29 -16.35
CA VAL A 48 3.19 37.94 -16.75
C VAL A 48 2.01 36.97 -16.76
N LEU A 49 1.07 37.08 -15.80
CA LEU A 49 -0.14 36.26 -15.79
C LEU A 49 -0.98 36.48 -17.07
N HIS A 50 -1.13 37.74 -17.49
CA HIS A 50 -1.82 38.07 -18.74
C HIS A 50 -1.12 37.46 -19.97
N GLU A 51 0.21 37.62 -20.07
CA GLU A 51 1.00 37.08 -21.19
C GLU A 51 1.01 35.54 -21.21
N LEU A 52 1.07 34.88 -20.05
CA LEU A 52 0.96 33.43 -19.95
C LEU A 52 -0.43 32.93 -20.35
N THR A 53 -1.49 33.64 -19.95
CA THR A 53 -2.88 33.28 -20.34
C THR A 53 -3.04 33.30 -21.86
N ARG A 54 -2.51 34.34 -22.53
CA ARG A 54 -2.52 34.45 -24.00
C ARG A 54 -1.74 33.32 -24.65
N TYR A 55 -0.56 32.99 -24.12
CA TYR A 55 0.29 31.92 -24.65
C TYR A 55 -0.37 30.53 -24.48
N LEU A 56 -0.94 30.24 -23.32
CA LEU A 56 -1.61 28.98 -23.04
C LEU A 56 -2.83 28.76 -23.95
N TYR A 57 -3.64 29.81 -24.13
CA TYR A 57 -4.81 29.74 -25.02
C TYR A 57 -4.41 29.61 -26.49
N GLY A 58 -3.43 30.38 -26.95
CA GLY A 58 -3.00 30.42 -28.35
C GLY A 58 -2.22 29.19 -28.80
N SER A 59 -1.23 28.75 -28.02
CA SER A 59 -0.30 27.68 -28.42
C SER A 59 -0.79 26.29 -28.01
N HIS A 60 -1.35 26.16 -26.81
CA HIS A 60 -1.67 24.86 -26.21
C HIS A 60 -3.18 24.59 -26.05
N ARG A 61 -4.03 25.59 -26.34
CA ARG A 61 -5.49 25.56 -26.09
C ARG A 61 -5.84 25.17 -24.65
N LEU A 62 -4.96 25.50 -23.70
CA LEU A 62 -5.16 25.27 -22.27
C LEU A 62 -5.79 26.51 -21.64
N VAL A 63 -6.62 26.29 -20.63
CA VAL A 63 -7.32 27.35 -19.89
C VAL A 63 -6.92 27.28 -18.43
N LEU A 64 -6.60 28.44 -17.84
CA LEU A 64 -6.31 28.56 -16.42
C LEU A 64 -7.62 28.47 -15.61
N SER A 65 -7.56 27.88 -14.43
CA SER A 65 -8.72 27.80 -13.54
C SER A 65 -8.83 29.09 -12.72
N ASP A 66 -9.81 29.94 -13.06
CA ASP A 66 -10.05 31.23 -12.39
C ASP A 66 -10.17 31.12 -10.86
N GLN A 67 -10.68 30.00 -10.35
CA GLN A 67 -10.85 29.79 -8.91
C GLN A 67 -9.52 29.54 -8.17
N LYS A 68 -8.56 28.91 -8.86
CA LYS A 68 -7.28 28.48 -8.30
C LYS A 68 -6.16 29.47 -8.60
N THR A 69 -6.20 30.14 -9.74
CA THR A 69 -5.17 31.09 -10.16
C THR A 69 -5.35 32.42 -9.43
N ARG A 70 -4.44 32.72 -8.49
CA ARG A 70 -4.49 33.94 -7.69
C ARG A 70 -3.09 34.54 -7.53
N ILE A 71 -3.03 35.86 -7.51
CA ILE A 71 -1.83 36.60 -7.12
C ILE A 71 -1.96 36.89 -5.63
N ILE A 72 -1.12 36.25 -4.83
CA ILE A 72 -1.09 36.34 -3.37
C ILE A 72 0.27 36.86 -2.91
N THR A 73 0.32 37.41 -1.70
CA THR A 73 1.61 37.82 -1.11
C THR A 73 2.35 36.62 -0.53
N VAL A 74 3.67 36.77 -0.31
CA VAL A 74 4.50 35.72 0.30
C VAL A 74 4.04 35.40 1.73
N GLU A 75 3.52 36.39 2.45
CA GLU A 75 2.98 36.25 3.81
C GLU A 75 1.72 35.39 3.82
N GLU A 76 0.73 35.74 2.99
CA GLU A 76 -0.50 34.95 2.79
C GLU A 76 -0.19 33.53 2.32
N PHE A 77 0.82 33.37 1.47
CA PHE A 77 1.28 32.06 1.01
C PHE A 77 1.86 31.22 2.14
N LYS A 78 2.69 31.81 3.02
CA LYS A 78 3.27 31.12 4.18
C LYS A 78 2.22 30.65 5.17
N GLU A 79 1.19 31.44 5.42
CA GLU A 79 0.12 31.09 6.36
C GLU A 79 -0.80 29.99 5.82
N LYS A 80 -1.14 30.06 4.53
CA LYS A 80 -2.17 29.22 3.92
C LYS A 80 -1.66 27.94 3.24
N TYR A 81 -0.46 27.97 2.65
CA TYR A 81 0.03 26.90 1.76
C TYR A 81 1.35 26.26 2.21
N ASN A 82 2.09 26.85 3.16
CA ASN A 82 3.29 26.23 3.74
C ASN A 82 2.96 25.11 4.74
N LYS A 83 1.67 24.92 5.02
CA LYS A 83 1.17 23.76 5.72
C LYS A 83 0.66 22.80 4.65
N SER A 84 1.49 21.83 4.25
CA SER A 84 1.04 20.78 3.34
C SER A 84 -0.14 20.06 3.98
N GLU A 85 -1.31 20.07 3.37
CA GLU A 85 -2.54 19.44 3.89
C GLU A 85 -2.28 18.01 4.40
N GLU A 86 -1.45 17.24 3.70
CA GLU A 86 -1.05 15.89 4.13
C GLU A 86 -0.16 15.83 5.38
N LYS A 87 0.68 16.85 5.64
CA LYS A 87 1.46 16.92 6.89
C LYS A 87 0.64 17.52 8.02
N ILE A 88 -0.28 18.46 7.76
CA ILE A 88 -1.20 18.97 8.79
C ILE A 88 -2.11 17.85 9.27
N GLU A 89 -2.68 17.07 8.35
CA GLU A 89 -3.55 15.95 8.71
C GLU A 89 -2.76 14.95 9.56
N LYS A 90 -1.55 14.57 9.13
CA LYS A 90 -0.66 13.68 9.89
C LYS A 90 -0.24 14.27 11.24
N GLU A 91 0.10 15.55 11.31
CA GLU A 91 0.50 16.24 12.55
C GLU A 91 -0.68 16.51 13.49
N ALA A 92 -1.90 16.69 12.98
CA ALA A 92 -3.11 16.81 13.79
C ALA A 92 -3.54 15.45 14.34
N ILE A 93 -3.42 14.40 13.52
CA ILE A 93 -3.58 13.00 13.93
C ILE A 93 -2.55 12.64 15.02
N LEU A 94 -1.28 12.98 14.82
CA LEU A 94 -0.20 12.78 15.79
C LEU A 94 -0.44 13.60 17.07
N ARG A 95 -0.82 14.88 16.95
CA ARG A 95 -1.13 15.71 18.13
C ARG A 95 -2.32 15.18 18.93
N GLY A 96 -3.39 14.74 18.28
CA GLY A 96 -4.54 14.14 18.97
C GLY A 96 -4.17 12.81 19.67
N PHE A 97 -3.23 12.06 19.08
CA PHE A 97 -2.65 10.87 19.71
C PHE A 97 -1.78 11.23 20.91
N ASP A 98 -0.88 12.19 20.75
CA ASP A 98 0.04 12.64 21.80
C ASP A 98 -0.73 13.24 22.99
N GLU A 99 -1.77 14.04 22.73
CA GLU A 99 -2.63 14.60 23.77
C GLU A 99 -3.37 13.50 24.54
N TYR A 100 -3.83 12.45 23.85
CA TYR A 100 -4.45 11.30 24.50
C TYR A 100 -3.47 10.53 25.38
N VAL A 101 -2.27 10.25 24.87
CA VAL A 101 -1.22 9.52 25.59
C VAL A 101 -0.70 10.34 26.79
N CYS A 102 -0.50 11.65 26.62
CA CYS A 102 -0.11 12.56 27.69
C CYS A 102 -1.20 12.72 28.76
N SER A 103 -2.48 12.72 28.39
CA SER A 103 -3.59 12.84 29.35
C SER A 103 -3.64 11.69 30.38
N LYS A 104 -3.10 10.52 30.04
CA LYS A 104 -2.99 9.35 30.92
C LYS A 104 -1.74 9.34 31.82
N LYS A 105 -1.02 10.46 31.95
CA LYS A 105 0.22 10.60 32.76
C LYS A 105 1.30 9.57 32.40
N VAL A 106 1.40 9.21 31.13
CA VAL A 106 2.53 8.42 30.66
C VAL A 106 3.56 9.42 30.13
N GLU A 107 4.64 9.64 30.88
CA GLU A 107 5.84 10.29 30.36
C GLU A 107 6.51 9.35 29.35
N LEU A 108 5.87 9.19 28.20
CA LEU A 108 6.51 8.68 27.01
C LEU A 108 7.42 9.78 26.52
N SER A 109 8.70 9.66 26.87
CA SER A 109 9.75 10.47 26.27
C SER A 109 9.51 10.53 24.76
N SER A 110 9.41 11.76 24.24
CA SER A 110 9.25 12.11 22.83
C SER A 110 10.28 11.48 21.89
N HIS A 111 11.25 10.72 22.40
CA HIS A 111 12.27 9.98 21.65
C HIS A 111 11.78 8.70 20.95
N TYR A 112 10.53 8.26 21.16
CA TYR A 112 10.00 7.04 20.51
C TYR A 112 8.75 7.29 19.65
N LEU A 113 8.56 8.52 19.17
CA LEU A 113 7.76 8.75 17.97
C LEU A 113 8.70 8.62 16.76
N PRO A 114 8.66 7.54 15.96
CA PRO A 114 9.39 7.49 14.70
C PRO A 114 8.67 8.47 13.76
N PHE A 115 9.06 9.73 13.84
CA PHE A 115 8.78 10.70 12.82
C PHE A 115 9.53 10.26 11.55
N LEU A 116 8.74 9.92 10.53
CA LEU A 116 8.97 10.34 9.15
C LEU A 116 10.29 9.98 8.44
N GLU A 117 10.91 8.83 8.73
CA GLU A 117 11.85 8.23 7.77
C GLU A 117 11.43 6.82 7.40
N VAL A 118 10.78 6.72 6.25
CA VAL A 118 10.71 5.47 5.50
C VAL A 118 12.07 5.31 4.83
N ASP A 119 13.03 4.68 5.51
CA ASP A 119 14.04 3.88 4.79
C ASP A 119 14.77 2.81 5.62
N GLU A 120 14.75 2.84 6.95
CA GLU A 120 15.40 1.76 7.70
C GLU A 120 14.37 0.84 8.36
N GLY A 121 14.34 -0.41 7.88
CA GLY A 121 13.71 -1.51 8.60
C GLY A 121 14.25 -1.57 10.04
N PRO A 122 13.46 -2.11 10.99
CA PRO A 122 13.77 -1.96 12.41
C PRO A 122 15.17 -2.50 12.73
N SER A 123 16.06 -1.59 13.10
CA SER A 123 17.23 -1.88 13.92
C SER A 123 16.72 -2.54 15.20
N SER A 124 17.03 -3.83 15.30
CA SER A 124 16.92 -4.71 16.47
C SER A 124 15.66 -4.53 17.35
N ILE A 125 14.66 -5.37 17.07
CA ILE A 125 13.46 -5.64 17.90
C ILE A 125 13.80 -6.05 19.36
N GLU A 126 15.08 -6.27 19.66
CA GLU A 126 15.56 -6.83 20.92
C GLU A 126 15.71 -5.79 22.04
N ASP A 127 15.89 -4.50 21.72
CA ASP A 127 16.10 -3.46 22.75
C ASP A 127 14.80 -2.85 23.31
N LEU A 128 13.64 -3.14 22.70
CA LEU A 128 12.33 -2.60 23.09
C LEU A 128 11.52 -3.49 24.06
N LYS A 129 12.10 -4.59 24.55
CA LYS A 129 11.46 -5.52 25.50
C LYS A 129 11.62 -5.13 26.97
N ASN A 130 12.00 -3.89 27.30
CA ASN A 130 11.97 -3.44 28.69
C ASN A 130 10.54 -3.09 29.14
N ASP A 131 10.14 -3.63 30.30
CA ASP A 131 8.98 -4.52 30.44
C ASP A 131 7.73 -3.87 31.12
N GLU A 132 7.61 -2.54 31.10
CA GLU A 132 6.42 -1.85 31.64
C GLU A 132 5.87 -0.80 30.67
N LYS A 133 6.74 0.01 30.06
CA LYS A 133 6.35 1.04 29.09
C LYS A 133 5.71 0.45 27.84
N PHE A 134 6.19 -0.69 27.36
CA PHE A 134 5.57 -1.39 26.22
C PHE A 134 4.14 -1.84 26.54
N LYS A 135 3.87 -2.31 27.77
CA LYS A 135 2.53 -2.73 28.20
C LYS A 135 1.57 -1.53 28.26
N VAL A 136 2.05 -0.39 28.79
CA VAL A 136 1.28 0.86 28.86
C VAL A 136 0.94 1.38 27.46
N VAL A 137 1.93 1.41 26.54
CA VAL A 137 1.70 1.82 25.15
C VAL A 137 0.72 0.87 24.47
N THR A 138 0.91 -0.43 24.63
CA THR A 138 0.05 -1.46 24.05
C THR A 138 -1.41 -1.32 24.52
N ALA A 139 -1.62 -0.99 25.80
CA ALA A 139 -2.94 -0.70 26.36
C ALA A 139 -3.53 0.62 25.82
N ALA A 140 -2.73 1.67 25.69
CA ALA A 140 -3.17 2.94 25.11
C ALA A 140 -3.63 2.79 23.65
N TYR A 141 -2.90 2.00 22.84
CA TYR A 141 -3.29 1.66 21.48
C TYR A 141 -4.61 0.88 21.42
N GLU A 142 -4.84 0.02 22.42
CA GLU A 142 -6.07 -0.76 22.55
C GLU A 142 -7.28 0.14 22.83
N GLU A 143 -7.17 0.99 23.84
CA GLU A 143 -8.22 1.94 24.22
C GLU A 143 -8.53 2.92 23.08
N LEU A 144 -7.50 3.41 22.39
CA LEU A 144 -7.67 4.32 21.27
C LEU A 144 -8.40 3.66 20.10
N LEU A 145 -8.02 2.42 19.75
CA LEU A 145 -8.71 1.67 18.71
C LEU A 145 -10.17 1.42 19.09
N GLN A 146 -10.46 1.05 20.34
CA GLN A 146 -11.83 0.89 20.82
C GLN A 146 -12.63 2.19 20.73
N LYS A 147 -12.02 3.33 21.08
CA LYS A 147 -12.66 4.64 20.97
C LYS A 147 -13.03 4.95 19.51
N ILE A 148 -12.07 4.83 18.58
CA ILE A 148 -12.32 5.02 17.14
C ILE A 148 -13.47 4.13 16.65
N LEU A 149 -13.50 2.87 17.09
CA LEU A 149 -14.53 1.92 16.66
C LEU A 149 -15.92 2.18 17.28
N SER A 150 -15.98 2.92 18.39
CA SER A 150 -17.23 3.32 19.06
C SER A 150 -17.84 4.59 18.45
N GLU A 151 -17.05 5.40 17.75
CA GLU A 151 -17.54 6.57 17.03
C GLU A 151 -18.46 6.18 15.86
N ARG A 152 -19.40 7.08 15.52
CA ARG A 152 -20.37 6.86 14.43
C ARG A 152 -19.71 6.80 13.06
N TYR A 153 -18.65 7.59 12.87
CA TYR A 153 -17.89 7.66 11.63
C TYR A 153 -16.45 7.25 11.91
N LEU A 154 -15.91 6.38 11.05
CA LEU A 154 -14.53 5.95 11.17
C LEU A 154 -13.60 7.05 10.68
N ASP A 155 -12.72 7.55 11.55
CA ASP A 155 -11.61 8.39 11.12
C ASP A 155 -10.57 7.53 10.36
N ILE A 156 -10.64 7.58 9.03
CA ILE A 156 -9.78 6.82 8.11
C ILE A 156 -8.32 7.26 8.25
N GLY A 157 -8.04 8.51 8.58
CA GLY A 157 -6.69 9.04 8.78
C GLY A 157 -6.04 8.46 10.02
N LEU A 158 -6.69 8.64 11.17
CA LEU A 158 -6.26 8.10 12.46
C LEU A 158 -6.11 6.57 12.41
N THR A 159 -7.11 5.87 11.85
CA THR A 159 -7.11 4.41 11.81
C THR A 159 -5.95 3.85 10.99
N ARG A 160 -5.67 4.45 9.81
CA ARG A 160 -4.51 4.03 8.99
C ARG A 160 -3.19 4.27 9.71
N HIS A 161 -3.05 5.41 10.39
CA HIS A 161 -1.85 5.72 11.15
C HIS A 161 -1.63 4.69 12.28
N LEU A 162 -2.66 4.44 13.08
CA LEU A 162 -2.62 3.50 14.20
C LEU A 162 -2.24 2.09 13.73
N LEU A 163 -2.89 1.58 12.67
CA LEU A 163 -2.61 0.24 12.14
C LEU A 163 -1.18 0.12 11.58
N ARG A 164 -0.63 1.18 10.96
CA ARG A 164 0.75 1.19 10.46
C ARG A 164 1.75 1.12 11.61
N GLN A 165 1.55 1.90 12.66
CA GLN A 165 2.42 1.84 13.84
C GLN A 165 2.31 0.50 14.54
N ALA A 166 1.09 0.00 14.76
CA ALA A 166 0.87 -1.32 15.35
C ALA A 166 1.51 -2.45 14.51
N SER A 167 1.58 -2.29 13.19
CA SER A 167 2.25 -3.23 12.29
C SER A 167 3.78 -3.16 12.42
N ASN A 168 4.35 -1.98 12.61
CA ASN A 168 5.80 -1.79 12.80
C ASN A 168 6.27 -2.38 14.14
N TYR A 169 5.55 -2.09 15.23
CA TYR A 169 5.86 -2.58 16.58
C TYR A 169 5.29 -3.96 16.91
N ARG A 170 4.50 -4.53 15.99
CA ARG A 170 3.88 -5.87 16.09
C ARG A 170 3.02 -6.09 17.34
N TYR A 171 2.20 -5.10 17.72
CA TYR A 171 1.27 -5.22 18.85
C TYR A 171 0.23 -6.31 18.58
N ARG A 172 0.26 -7.43 19.32
CA ARG A 172 -0.61 -8.60 19.08
C ARG A 172 -1.99 -8.52 19.72
N ASN A 173 -2.15 -7.68 20.73
CA ASN A 173 -3.41 -7.51 21.48
C ASN A 173 -4.54 -6.90 20.65
N LEU A 174 -4.23 -6.17 19.57
CA LEU A 174 -5.26 -5.55 18.73
C LEU A 174 -5.96 -6.54 17.79
N VAL A 175 -5.38 -7.72 17.56
CA VAL A 175 -5.94 -8.77 16.69
C VAL A 175 -7.41 -9.11 17.02
N PRO A 176 -7.78 -9.47 18.27
CA PRO A 176 -9.18 -9.74 18.62
C PRO A 176 -10.12 -8.57 18.32
N ILE A 177 -9.71 -7.34 18.61
CA ILE A 177 -10.54 -6.14 18.42
C ILE A 177 -10.80 -5.89 16.94
N ILE A 178 -9.76 -6.04 16.12
CA ILE A 178 -9.83 -5.88 14.66
C ILE A 178 -10.70 -6.96 14.03
N LEU A 179 -10.55 -8.23 14.44
CA LEU A 179 -11.35 -9.33 13.90
C LEU A 179 -12.83 -9.20 14.27
N ASN A 180 -13.15 -8.77 15.50
CA ASN A 180 -14.53 -8.58 15.93
C ASN A 180 -15.21 -7.37 15.25
N ASN A 181 -14.45 -6.36 14.83
CA ASN A 181 -14.97 -5.15 14.17
C ASN A 181 -14.59 -5.08 12.68
N PHE A 182 -14.33 -6.23 12.06
CA PHE A 182 -13.76 -6.31 10.70
C PHE A 182 -14.58 -5.55 9.65
N GLU A 183 -15.91 -5.60 9.75
CA GLU A 183 -16.83 -4.92 8.82
C GLU A 183 -16.71 -3.39 8.86
N LYS A 184 -16.54 -2.80 10.04
CA LYS A 184 -16.31 -1.34 10.18
C LYS A 184 -14.98 -0.92 9.57
N LEU A 185 -14.00 -1.81 9.54
CA LEU A 185 -12.64 -1.54 9.06
C LEU A 185 -12.45 -1.80 7.56
N LEU A 186 -13.49 -2.20 6.83
CA LEU A 186 -13.42 -2.41 5.37
C LEU A 186 -12.88 -1.20 4.57
N PRO A 187 -13.18 0.07 4.91
CA PRO A 187 -12.61 1.23 4.22
C PRO A 187 -11.06 1.28 4.28
N VAL A 188 -10.46 0.65 5.30
CA VAL A 188 -9.01 0.59 5.54
C VAL A 188 -8.48 -0.85 5.47
N ILE A 189 -9.16 -1.72 4.70
CA ILE A 189 -8.85 -3.15 4.64
C ILE A 189 -7.39 -3.46 4.29
N ARG A 190 -6.74 -2.64 3.46
CA ARG A 190 -5.32 -2.79 3.12
C ARG A 190 -4.45 -2.75 4.37
N GLU A 191 -4.58 -1.70 5.18
CA GLU A 191 -3.82 -1.53 6.41
C GLU A 191 -4.14 -2.63 7.43
N VAL A 192 -5.41 -3.06 7.52
CA VAL A 192 -5.83 -4.19 8.36
C VAL A 192 -5.09 -5.46 7.97
N ILE A 193 -5.08 -5.81 6.68
CA ILE A 193 -4.42 -7.02 6.19
C ILE A 193 -2.90 -6.95 6.34
N ILE A 194 -2.28 -5.79 6.08
CA ILE A 194 -0.83 -5.60 6.29
C ILE A 194 -0.48 -5.80 7.77
N TYR A 195 -1.27 -5.21 8.68
CA TYR A 195 -1.12 -5.42 10.11
C TYR A 195 -1.25 -6.90 10.48
N LEU A 196 -2.35 -7.56 10.08
CA LEU A 196 -2.59 -8.97 10.40
C LEU A 196 -1.46 -9.86 9.88
N ASN A 197 -0.99 -9.66 8.65
CA ASN A 197 0.11 -10.45 8.07
C ASN A 197 1.42 -10.35 8.85
N ARG A 198 1.71 -9.21 9.49
CA ARG A 198 2.94 -9.03 10.28
C ARG A 198 2.84 -9.61 11.70
N VAL A 199 1.64 -9.69 12.24
CA VAL A 199 1.41 -9.90 13.68
C VAL A 199 0.86 -11.29 13.98
N ILE A 200 0.08 -11.85 13.06
CA ILE A 200 -0.63 -13.12 13.28
C ILE A 200 0.33 -14.28 13.48
N SER A 201 -0.02 -15.16 14.42
CA SER A 201 0.70 -16.39 14.73
C SER A 201 -0.13 -17.62 14.42
N GLU A 202 0.50 -18.78 14.26
CA GLU A 202 -0.20 -20.06 13.99
C GLU A 202 -1.28 -20.37 15.03
N LYS A 203 -0.98 -20.10 16.31
CA LYS A 203 -1.95 -20.28 17.41
C LYS A 203 -3.18 -19.40 17.22
N GLN A 204 -2.99 -18.13 16.87
CA GLN A 204 -4.09 -17.19 16.64
C GLN A 204 -4.91 -17.58 15.41
N VAL A 205 -4.26 -18.03 14.34
CA VAL A 205 -4.97 -18.53 13.15
C VAL A 205 -5.92 -19.65 13.58
N GLN A 206 -5.43 -20.63 14.36
CA GLN A 206 -6.24 -21.75 14.85
C GLN A 206 -7.40 -21.30 15.73
N SER A 207 -7.15 -20.38 16.67
CA SER A 207 -8.18 -19.85 17.58
C SER A 207 -9.29 -19.09 16.86
N TYR A 208 -8.96 -18.37 15.79
CA TYR A 208 -9.91 -17.54 15.05
C TYR A 208 -10.42 -18.18 13.75
N LYS A 209 -10.26 -19.49 13.59
CA LYS A 209 -10.73 -20.26 12.42
C LYS A 209 -12.15 -19.87 12.00
N ASN A 210 -13.08 -19.94 12.95
CA ASN A 210 -14.51 -19.72 12.69
C ASN A 210 -14.79 -18.27 12.24
N ILE A 211 -14.00 -17.31 12.72
CA ILE A 211 -14.11 -15.91 12.29
C ILE A 211 -13.65 -15.76 10.84
N PHE A 212 -12.56 -16.42 10.45
CA PHE A 212 -12.12 -16.39 9.04
C PHE A 212 -13.11 -17.05 8.10
N GLU A 213 -13.73 -18.17 8.51
CA GLU A 213 -14.81 -18.81 7.75
C GLU A 213 -16.04 -17.89 7.63
N PHE A 214 -16.39 -17.19 8.73
CA PHE A 214 -17.46 -16.21 8.73
C PHE A 214 -17.16 -15.02 7.82
N ILE A 215 -15.94 -14.47 7.85
CA ILE A 215 -15.50 -13.41 6.94
C ILE A 215 -15.63 -13.90 5.50
N LEU A 216 -15.18 -15.13 5.22
CA LEU A 216 -15.23 -15.77 3.89
C LEU A 216 -16.65 -15.99 3.34
N SER A 217 -17.67 -16.06 4.19
CA SER A 217 -19.06 -16.23 3.77
C SER A 217 -19.81 -14.91 3.55
N GLN A 218 -19.20 -13.76 3.85
CA GLN A 218 -19.87 -12.46 3.70
C GLN A 218 -19.90 -11.95 2.26
N LYS A 219 -20.97 -11.20 1.94
CA LYS A 219 -21.18 -10.60 0.61
C LYS A 219 -20.12 -9.57 0.21
N TYR A 220 -19.52 -8.86 1.17
CA TYR A 220 -18.50 -7.85 0.86
C TYR A 220 -17.25 -8.43 0.19
N ILE A 221 -17.05 -9.76 0.20
CA ILE A 221 -15.96 -10.43 -0.53
C ILE A 221 -16.12 -10.33 -2.03
N GLU A 222 -17.34 -10.15 -2.54
CA GLU A 222 -17.56 -9.95 -3.96
C GLU A 222 -16.98 -8.63 -4.47
N LEU A 223 -16.78 -7.65 -3.57
CA LEU A 223 -16.20 -6.36 -3.89
C LEU A 223 -14.71 -6.53 -4.28
N PRO A 224 -14.30 -6.12 -5.50
CA PRO A 224 -12.98 -6.44 -6.04
C PRO A 224 -11.82 -6.02 -5.13
N TYR A 225 -11.89 -4.82 -4.55
CA TYR A 225 -10.83 -4.31 -3.68
C TYR A 225 -10.67 -5.14 -2.39
N ILE A 226 -11.78 -5.50 -1.75
CA ILE A 226 -11.78 -6.30 -0.53
C ILE A 226 -11.32 -7.73 -0.83
N ASN A 227 -11.82 -8.31 -1.93
CA ASN A 227 -11.43 -9.63 -2.43
C ASN A 227 -9.90 -9.76 -2.53
N ILE A 228 -9.25 -8.82 -3.20
CA ILE A 228 -7.80 -8.80 -3.42
C ILE A 228 -7.05 -8.87 -2.08
N TRP A 229 -7.41 -8.01 -1.12
CA TRP A 229 -6.70 -7.95 0.15
C TRP A 229 -6.96 -9.17 1.03
N ILE A 230 -8.19 -9.68 1.08
CA ILE A 230 -8.50 -10.89 1.85
C ILE A 230 -7.77 -12.11 1.27
N PHE A 231 -7.74 -12.28 -0.05
CA PHE A 231 -7.01 -13.40 -0.65
C PHE A 231 -5.50 -13.20 -0.61
N HIS A 232 -5.02 -11.96 -0.57
CA HIS A 232 -3.62 -11.68 -0.25
C HIS A 232 -3.26 -12.11 1.18
N PHE A 233 -4.15 -11.86 2.15
CA PHE A 233 -3.97 -12.32 3.53
C PHE A 233 -3.90 -13.84 3.63
N LEU A 234 -4.77 -14.53 2.91
CA LEU A 234 -4.79 -15.99 2.82
C LEU A 234 -3.59 -16.58 2.06
N GLN A 235 -2.61 -15.81 1.60
CA GLN A 235 -1.35 -16.38 1.10
C GLN A 235 -0.39 -16.73 2.25
N ASN A 236 -0.66 -16.27 3.46
CA ASN A 236 0.22 -16.48 4.61
C ASN A 236 0.32 -17.97 4.99
N LYS A 237 1.56 -18.44 5.21
CA LYS A 237 1.89 -19.83 5.55
C LYS A 237 1.23 -20.34 6.84
N HIS A 238 0.92 -19.44 7.78
CA HIS A 238 0.31 -19.81 9.06
C HIS A 238 -1.07 -20.46 8.91
N PHE A 239 -1.77 -20.19 7.79
CA PHE A 239 -3.03 -20.83 7.48
C PHE A 239 -2.91 -22.29 7.05
N ASN A 240 -1.71 -22.83 6.80
CA ASN A 240 -1.53 -24.25 6.45
C ASN A 240 -1.92 -25.21 7.59
N LYS A 241 -1.96 -24.73 8.83
CA LYS A 241 -2.41 -25.52 10.00
C LYS A 241 -3.93 -25.70 10.04
N ILE A 242 -4.66 -24.92 9.24
CA ILE A 242 -6.12 -24.97 9.19
C ILE A 242 -6.58 -25.44 7.82
N ASN A 243 -7.55 -26.35 7.82
CA ASN A 243 -8.30 -26.64 6.61
C ASN A 243 -9.42 -25.60 6.42
N LEU A 244 -9.12 -24.53 5.69
CA LEU A 244 -10.11 -23.56 5.21
C LEU A 244 -10.61 -23.99 3.81
N SER A 245 -11.93 -24.18 3.68
CA SER A 245 -12.59 -24.37 2.39
C SER A 245 -12.53 -23.05 1.61
N ILE A 246 -11.63 -22.98 0.63
CA ILE A 246 -11.49 -21.82 -0.24
C ILE A 246 -12.05 -22.22 -1.60
N ASN A 247 -13.13 -21.57 -2.02
CA ASN A 247 -13.62 -21.69 -3.37
C ASN A 247 -12.74 -20.83 -4.30
N TYR A 248 -12.04 -21.44 -5.25
CA TYR A 248 -11.20 -20.68 -6.18
C TYR A 248 -12.01 -19.77 -7.11
N ASP A 249 -13.30 -20.03 -7.33
CA ASP A 249 -14.16 -19.20 -8.19
C ASP A 249 -14.51 -17.85 -7.57
N SER A 250 -14.48 -17.76 -6.23
CA SER A 250 -14.72 -16.49 -5.53
C SER A 250 -13.53 -15.53 -5.64
N ILE A 251 -12.35 -16.03 -6.00
CA ILE A 251 -11.13 -15.23 -6.15
C ILE A 251 -11.14 -14.57 -7.52
N LYS A 252 -11.12 -13.23 -7.57
CA LYS A 252 -11.24 -12.48 -8.83
C LYS A 252 -9.97 -12.50 -9.68
N ARG A 253 -8.80 -12.62 -9.06
CA ARG A 253 -7.50 -12.52 -9.74
C ARG A 253 -6.74 -13.84 -9.75
N ILE A 254 -6.14 -14.17 -10.88
CA ILE A 254 -5.42 -15.43 -11.10
C ILE A 254 -4.17 -15.49 -10.24
N ARG A 255 -3.44 -14.38 -10.08
CA ARG A 255 -2.28 -14.31 -9.19
C ARG A 255 -2.59 -14.80 -7.76
N GLU A 256 -3.69 -14.34 -7.19
CA GLU A 256 -4.10 -14.70 -5.83
C GLU A 256 -4.50 -16.18 -5.75
N LYS A 257 -5.20 -16.70 -6.78
CA LYS A 257 -5.48 -18.15 -6.91
C LYS A 257 -4.19 -18.96 -6.93
N ALA A 258 -3.24 -18.56 -7.78
CA ALA A 258 -1.96 -19.23 -7.96
C ALA A 258 -1.17 -19.31 -6.65
N LEU A 259 -1.05 -18.19 -5.93
CA LEU A 259 -0.30 -18.15 -4.68
C LEU A 259 -0.99 -18.96 -3.56
N ILE A 260 -2.32 -18.99 -3.52
CA ILE A 260 -3.07 -19.84 -2.58
C ILE A 260 -2.93 -21.33 -2.93
N ALA A 261 -3.00 -21.68 -4.22
CA ALA A 261 -2.78 -23.05 -4.70
C ALA A 261 -1.37 -23.54 -4.35
N LYS A 262 -0.36 -22.68 -4.53
CA LYS A 262 1.01 -22.90 -4.07
C LYS A 262 1.10 -23.18 -2.58
N ARG A 263 0.44 -22.35 -1.78
CA ARG A 263 0.43 -22.51 -0.33
C ARG A 263 -0.22 -23.83 0.10
N LYS A 264 -1.32 -24.23 -0.56
CA LYS A 264 -2.05 -25.49 -0.30
C LYS A 264 -1.37 -26.75 -0.86
N GLY A 265 -0.43 -26.60 -1.81
CA GLY A 265 0.15 -27.73 -2.52
C GLY A 265 -0.81 -28.38 -3.52
N ASP A 266 -1.72 -27.60 -4.10
CA ASP A 266 -2.77 -28.10 -5.01
C ASP A 266 -2.21 -28.33 -6.43
N THR A 267 -1.78 -29.56 -6.70
CA THR A 267 -1.19 -29.92 -8.01
C THR A 267 -2.23 -29.97 -9.13
N THR A 268 -3.49 -30.25 -8.82
CA THR A 268 -4.57 -30.34 -9.80
C THR A 268 -4.82 -28.98 -10.43
N TRP A 269 -4.89 -27.93 -9.60
CA TRP A 269 -5.05 -26.56 -10.07
C TRP A 269 -3.92 -26.14 -11.02
N VAL A 270 -2.66 -26.46 -10.70
CA VAL A 270 -1.53 -26.10 -11.57
C VAL A 270 -1.59 -26.81 -12.91
N LYS A 271 -2.05 -28.07 -12.94
CA LYS A 271 -2.16 -28.88 -14.15
C LYS A 271 -3.21 -28.33 -15.12
N GLU A 272 -4.32 -27.81 -14.62
CA GLU A 272 -5.38 -27.19 -15.45
C GLU A 272 -4.86 -26.00 -16.27
N TYR A 273 -3.94 -25.21 -15.72
CA TYR A 273 -3.40 -24.03 -16.39
C TYR A 273 -2.18 -24.30 -17.28
N LYS A 274 -1.71 -25.56 -17.41
CA LYS A 274 -0.54 -25.90 -18.22
C LYS A 274 -0.72 -25.59 -19.69
N ASP A 275 -1.90 -25.89 -20.22
CA ASP A 275 -2.21 -25.76 -21.65
C ASP A 275 -2.68 -24.35 -22.02
N SER A 276 -3.14 -23.57 -21.04
CA SER A 276 -3.70 -22.23 -21.24
C SER A 276 -2.76 -21.09 -20.87
N LEU A 277 -1.47 -21.36 -20.65
CA LEU A 277 -0.48 -20.34 -20.25
C LEU A 277 -0.39 -19.17 -21.24
N ASP A 278 -0.51 -19.45 -22.54
CA ASP A 278 -0.35 -18.46 -23.61
C ASP A 278 -1.53 -17.49 -23.70
N VAL A 279 -2.67 -17.84 -23.09
CA VAL A 279 -3.88 -16.99 -23.02
C VAL A 279 -3.81 -15.98 -21.86
N LEU A 280 -2.92 -16.23 -20.89
CA LEU A 280 -2.82 -15.41 -19.69
C LEU A 280 -2.04 -14.12 -19.93
N GLY A 281 -2.43 -13.06 -19.22
CA GLY A 281 -1.63 -11.85 -19.17
C GLY A 281 -0.23 -12.13 -18.59
N PRO A 282 0.80 -11.32 -18.91
CA PRO A 282 2.19 -11.61 -18.53
C PRO A 282 2.39 -11.82 -17.02
N TRP A 283 1.72 -11.05 -16.17
CA TRP A 283 1.84 -11.19 -14.71
C TRP A 283 1.11 -12.43 -14.17
N ASP A 284 -0.02 -12.79 -14.75
CA ASP A 284 -0.78 -13.99 -14.35
C ASP A 284 -0.06 -15.26 -14.81
N LYS A 285 0.49 -15.25 -16.04
CA LYS A 285 1.38 -16.30 -16.55
C LYS A 285 2.54 -16.56 -15.59
N ARG A 286 3.22 -15.49 -15.16
CA ARG A 286 4.33 -15.59 -14.20
C ARG A 286 3.89 -16.11 -12.83
N ALA A 287 2.72 -15.71 -12.36
CA ALA A 287 2.17 -16.21 -11.11
C ALA A 287 1.88 -17.72 -11.19
N VAL A 288 1.30 -18.19 -12.29
CA VAL A 288 1.07 -19.62 -12.56
C VAL A 288 2.39 -20.37 -12.68
N LEU A 289 3.37 -19.87 -13.45
CA LEU A 289 4.70 -20.48 -13.54
C LEU A 289 5.37 -20.60 -12.17
N TYR A 290 5.20 -19.61 -11.29
CA TYR A 290 5.73 -19.67 -9.93
C TYR A 290 5.13 -20.79 -9.06
N THR A 291 3.93 -21.29 -9.40
CA THR A 291 3.30 -22.45 -8.73
C THR A 291 3.85 -23.79 -9.21
N ALA A 292 4.63 -23.83 -10.30
CA ALA A 292 5.26 -25.04 -10.81
C ALA A 292 6.15 -25.73 -9.76
N SER A 293 6.62 -24.99 -8.74
CA SER A 293 7.39 -25.53 -7.61
C SER A 293 6.69 -26.65 -6.82
N ILE A 294 5.37 -26.82 -6.96
CA ILE A 294 4.61 -27.89 -6.30
C ILE A 294 4.69 -29.21 -7.09
N LEU A 295 4.95 -29.15 -8.40
CA LEU A 295 4.99 -30.32 -9.26
C LEU A 295 6.24 -31.18 -8.97
N SER A 296 6.22 -32.43 -9.45
CA SER A 296 7.42 -33.27 -9.40
C SER A 296 8.57 -32.64 -10.18
N ARG A 297 9.82 -32.91 -9.78
CA ARG A 297 11.01 -32.24 -10.35
C ARG A 297 11.10 -32.38 -11.87
N ASP A 298 10.85 -33.58 -12.37
CA ASP A 298 10.94 -33.88 -13.81
C ASP A 298 9.82 -33.18 -14.59
N GLU A 299 8.60 -33.22 -14.05
CA GLU A 299 7.44 -32.56 -14.64
C GLU A 299 7.58 -31.03 -14.64
N MET A 300 8.10 -30.48 -13.54
CA MET A 300 8.37 -29.05 -13.37
C MET A 300 9.43 -28.58 -14.36
N THR A 301 10.60 -29.24 -14.41
CA THR A 301 11.72 -28.83 -15.27
C THR A 301 11.35 -28.90 -16.74
N HIS A 302 10.68 -29.96 -17.17
CA HIS A 302 10.19 -30.08 -18.55
C HIS A 302 9.23 -28.93 -18.92
N TRP A 303 8.24 -28.66 -18.07
CA TRP A 303 7.22 -27.64 -18.34
C TRP A 303 7.79 -26.22 -18.30
N ILE A 304 8.62 -25.89 -17.31
CA ILE A 304 9.26 -24.57 -17.18
C ILE A 304 10.22 -24.30 -18.35
N ASN A 305 10.99 -25.30 -18.80
CA ASN A 305 11.89 -25.15 -19.95
C ASN A 305 11.09 -24.85 -21.23
N LEU A 306 9.97 -25.55 -21.44
CA LEU A 306 9.07 -25.28 -22.56
C LEU A 306 8.47 -23.86 -22.49
N ALA A 307 8.00 -23.45 -21.32
CA ALA A 307 7.37 -22.14 -21.13
C ALA A 307 8.37 -20.98 -21.22
N SER A 308 9.60 -21.17 -20.75
CA SER A 308 10.68 -20.15 -20.79
C SER A 308 11.31 -20.01 -22.18
N ALA A 309 11.33 -21.08 -22.99
CA ALA A 309 11.75 -21.00 -24.39
C ALA A 309 10.84 -20.09 -25.22
N ARG A 310 9.54 -20.06 -24.90
CA ARG A 310 8.51 -19.23 -25.55
C ARG A 310 8.29 -17.87 -24.87
N GLY A 311 8.95 -17.61 -23.73
CA GLY A 311 8.66 -16.47 -22.86
C GLY A 311 9.70 -15.35 -22.88
N ASP A 312 9.36 -14.26 -22.19
CA ASP A 312 10.21 -13.08 -22.03
C ASP A 312 11.38 -13.32 -21.06
N ILE A 313 12.28 -12.34 -20.95
CA ILE A 313 13.42 -12.35 -20.01
C ILE A 313 12.96 -12.64 -18.57
N LEU A 314 11.83 -12.08 -18.15
CA LEU A 314 11.29 -12.29 -16.80
C LEU A 314 10.75 -13.72 -16.58
N ASP A 315 10.19 -14.34 -17.62
CA ASP A 315 9.71 -15.71 -17.55
C ASP A 315 10.92 -16.66 -17.42
N LYS A 316 12.00 -16.38 -18.15
CA LYS A 316 13.29 -17.08 -18.03
C LYS A 316 13.92 -16.90 -16.65
N ALA A 317 13.83 -15.70 -16.06
CA ALA A 317 14.33 -15.46 -14.70
C ALA A 317 13.59 -16.31 -13.66
N ILE A 318 12.25 -16.34 -13.72
CA ILE A 318 11.44 -17.19 -12.82
C ILE A 318 11.76 -18.67 -13.03
N ALA A 319 11.90 -19.10 -14.28
CA ALA A 319 12.31 -20.45 -14.63
C ALA A 319 13.65 -20.83 -13.98
N SER A 320 14.68 -20.01 -14.17
CA SER A 320 15.99 -20.22 -13.56
C SER A 320 15.94 -20.26 -12.04
N TYR A 321 15.15 -19.38 -11.42
CA TYR A 321 14.97 -19.32 -9.97
C TYR A 321 14.34 -20.61 -9.41
N LEU A 322 13.34 -21.16 -10.10
CA LEU A 322 12.68 -22.40 -9.69
C LEU A 322 13.62 -23.61 -9.85
N ILE A 323 14.40 -23.64 -10.92
CA ILE A 323 15.40 -24.70 -11.14
C ILE A 323 16.49 -24.64 -10.08
N SER A 324 17.04 -23.46 -9.77
CA SER A 324 18.07 -23.30 -8.74
C SER A 324 17.54 -23.55 -7.32
N GLY A 325 16.32 -23.10 -7.01
CA GLY A 325 15.69 -23.32 -5.71
C GLY A 325 15.43 -24.80 -5.39
N SER A 326 15.21 -25.62 -6.43
CA SER A 326 15.07 -27.08 -6.26
C SER A 326 16.36 -27.79 -5.85
N VAL A 327 17.53 -27.17 -6.09
CA VAL A 327 18.85 -27.70 -5.71
C VAL A 327 19.12 -27.49 -4.21
N HIS A 328 18.73 -26.34 -3.65
CA HIS A 328 18.95 -26.04 -2.22
C HIS A 328 18.11 -26.90 -1.27
N HIS A 329 16.92 -27.33 -1.68
CA HIS A 329 16.08 -28.22 -0.87
C HIS A 329 16.67 -29.64 -0.68
N GLN A 330 17.76 -29.99 -1.39
CA GLN A 330 18.50 -31.25 -1.22
C GLN A 330 19.63 -31.16 -0.18
N LEU A 331 20.03 -29.97 0.27
CA LEU A 331 21.09 -29.80 1.28
C LEU A 331 20.54 -29.66 2.71
N ASP A 332 19.24 -29.38 2.84
CA ASP A 332 18.54 -29.22 4.13
C ASP A 332 17.65 -30.44 4.51
N LYS A 333 17.83 -31.58 3.82
CA LYS A 333 17.30 -32.90 4.22
C LYS A 333 18.46 -33.82 4.48
#